data_AF-A0A2L2WX15-F1
#
_entry.id   AF-A0A2L2WX15-F1
#
_cell.length_a   1.000
_cell.length_b   1.000
_cell.length_c   1.000
_cell.angle_alpha   90.00
_cell.angle_beta   90.00
_cell.angle_gamma   90.00
#
_symmetry.space_group_name_H-M   'P 1'
#
loop_
_entity.id
_entity.type
_entity.pdbx_description
1 polymer ?
#
loop_
_entity_poly.entity_id
_entity_poly.type
_entity_poly.pdbx_seq_one_letter_code
_entity_poly.pdbx_strand_id
1 'polypeptide(L)' 'MKRLSEYRIMWILVFFDLPTETKKEKKAYVQFRQTLQRDGFTMFQFSIYVRHCASSENAAVHIKRVKNGSSRKHGA' A
#
# COMPACT_ATOMS: atom_id res chain seq x y z
N MET A 1 35.48 3.15 -12.08
CA MET A 1 34.36 2.19 -12.32
C MET A 1 33.09 2.75 -11.71
N LYS A 2 32.11 3.21 -12.52
CA LYS A 2 30.76 3.52 -12.03
C LYS A 2 30.09 2.18 -11.71
N ARG A 3 29.72 1.93 -10.45
CA ARG A 3 28.96 0.73 -10.06
C ARG A 3 27.65 0.74 -10.86
N LEU A 4 27.48 -0.24 -11.74
CA LEU A 4 26.22 -0.50 -12.42
C LEU A 4 25.18 -0.87 -11.35
N SER A 5 24.11 -0.07 -11.26
CA SER A 5 22.84 -0.35 -10.55
C SER A 5 22.95 -1.39 -9.42
N GLU A 6 23.28 -0.93 -8.22
CA GLU A 6 23.05 -1.73 -7.01
C GLU A 6 21.55 -2.07 -6.95
N TYR A 7 21.19 -3.33 -7.21
CA TYR A 7 19.83 -3.84 -7.04
C TYR A 7 19.45 -3.66 -5.56
N ARG A 8 18.79 -2.55 -5.25
CA ARG A 8 18.27 -2.28 -3.91
C ARG A 8 16.91 -2.93 -3.79
N ILE A 9 16.91 -4.13 -3.21
CA ILE A 9 15.70 -4.77 -2.71
C ILE A 9 15.11 -3.87 -1.63
N MET A 10 13.83 -3.53 -1.77
CA MET A 10 13.11 -2.72 -0.80
C MET A 10 11.80 -3.39 -0.40
N TRP A 11 11.43 -3.17 0.85
CA TRP A 11 10.12 -3.54 1.37
C TRP A 11 9.30 -2.29 1.63
N ILE A 12 8.06 -2.30 1.14
CA ILE A 12 7.07 -1.30 1.50
C ILE A 12 6.17 -1.90 2.56
N LEU A 13 6.02 -1.20 3.68
CA LEU A 13 5.06 -1.51 4.72
C LEU A 13 3.97 -0.44 4.70
N VAL A 14 2.71 -0.87 4.68
CA VAL A 14 1.54 0.00 4.75
C VAL A 14 0.81 -0.28 6.05
N PHE A 15 0.81 0.72 6.92
CA PHE A 15 0.05 0.77 8.16
C PHE A 15 -1.16 1.66 7.95
N PHE A 16 -2.34 1.20 8.36
CA PHE A 16 -3.56 1.99 8.28
C PHE A 16 -4.48 1.69 9.44
N ASP A 17 -5.22 2.70 9.86
CA ASP A 17 -6.31 2.54 10.81
C ASP A 17 -7.59 3.04 10.14
N LEU A 18 -8.50 2.12 9.87
CA LEU A 18 -9.78 2.41 9.26
C LEU A 18 -10.86 1.94 10.21
N PRO A 19 -11.88 2.77 10.51
CA PRO A 19 -12.99 2.35 11.35
C PRO A 19 -13.73 1.16 10.72
N THR A 20 -14.40 0.36 11.55
CA THR A 20 -15.09 -0.87 11.11
C THR A 20 -16.43 -1.10 11.80
N GLU A 21 -17.01 -0.09 12.44
CA GLU A 21 -18.24 -0.24 13.23
C GLU A 21 -19.46 -0.25 12.31
N THR A 22 -19.51 0.69 11.36
CA THR A 22 -20.65 0.85 10.45
C THR A 22 -20.49 0.05 9.15
N LYS A 23 -21.61 -0.25 8.47
CA LYS A 23 -21.58 -0.94 7.15
C LYS A 23 -20.79 -0.14 6.10
N LYS A 24 -20.87 1.20 6.15
CA LYS A 24 -20.14 2.10 5.23
C LYS A 24 -18.64 1.99 5.44
N GLU A 25 -18.21 1.96 6.70
CA GLU A 25 -16.81 1.82 7.11
C GLU A 25 -16.22 0.46 6.74
N LYS A 26 -16.93 -0.64 7.06
CA LYS A 26 -16.54 -1.99 6.63
C LYS A 26 -16.35 -2.07 5.10
N LYS A 27 -17.26 -1.45 4.34
CA LYS A 27 -17.14 -1.39 2.87
C LYS A 27 -15.90 -0.59 2.45
N ALA A 28 -15.58 0.52 3.11
CA ALA A 28 -14.38 1.30 2.83
C ALA A 28 -13.09 0.51 3.15
N TYR A 29 -13.05 -0.20 4.29
CA TYR A 29 -11.97 -1.12 4.65
C TYR A 29 -11.76 -2.19 3.57
N VAL A 30 -12.83 -2.90 3.19
CA VAL A 30 -12.77 -3.96 2.17
C VAL A 30 -12.25 -3.42 0.85
N GLN A 31 -12.74 -2.24 0.42
CA GLN A 31 -12.29 -1.61 -0.81
C GLN A 31 -10.81 -1.23 -0.76
N PHE A 32 -10.34 -0.65 0.35
CA PHE A 32 -8.93 -0.29 0.52
C PHE A 32 -8.04 -1.54 0.51
N ARG A 33 -8.39 -2.58 1.26
CA ARG A 33 -7.73 -3.89 1.23
C ARG A 33 -7.64 -4.46 -0.18
N GLN A 34 -8.74 -4.44 -0.95
CA GLN A 34 -8.76 -4.92 -2.32
C GLN A 34 -7.87 -4.10 -3.25
N THR A 35 -7.68 -2.80 -2.99
CA THR A 35 -6.70 -2.00 -3.76
C THR A 35 -5.27 -2.42 -3.46
N LEU A 36 -4.92 -2.69 -2.20
CA LEU A 36 -3.60 -3.17 -1.80
C LEU A 36 -3.30 -4.54 -2.42
N GLN A 37 -4.24 -5.48 -2.34
CA GLN A 37 -4.08 -6.83 -2.91
C GLN A 37 -3.91 -6.79 -4.44
N ARG A 38 -4.69 -5.97 -5.15
CA ARG A 38 -4.55 -5.80 -6.61
C ARG A 38 -3.23 -5.14 -7.01
N ASP A 39 -2.69 -4.26 -6.18
CA ASP A 39 -1.37 -3.66 -6.38
C ASP A 39 -0.24 -4.57 -5.86
N GLY A 40 -0.57 -5.82 -5.48
CA GLY A 40 0.35 -6.90 -5.13
C GLY A 40 1.01 -6.74 -3.76
N PHE A 41 0.30 -6.13 -2.81
CA PHE A 41 0.65 -6.22 -1.39
C PHE A 41 0.04 -7.49 -0.77
N THR A 42 0.78 -8.11 0.13
CA THR A 42 0.36 -9.27 0.91
C THR A 42 0.04 -8.85 2.34
N MET A 43 -0.99 -9.45 2.94
CA MET A 43 -1.34 -9.21 4.34
C MET A 43 -0.29 -9.86 5.24
N PHE A 44 0.36 -9.08 6.10
CA PHE A 44 1.31 -9.58 7.09
C PHE A 44 0.63 -9.76 8.45
N GLN A 45 -0.12 -8.75 8.88
CA GLN A 45 -0.95 -8.74 10.08
C GLN A 45 -2.21 -7.91 9.80
N PHE A 46 -3.20 -7.96 10.69
CA PHE A 46 -4.32 -7.01 10.66
C PHE A 46 -3.78 -5.57 10.55
N SER A 47 -4.35 -4.80 9.62
CA SER A 47 -3.92 -3.42 9.31
C SER A 47 -2.48 -3.22 8.83
N ILE A 48 -1.74 -4.30 8.54
CA ILE A 48 -0.35 -4.24 8.06
C ILE A 48 -0.18 -5.05 6.79
N TYR A 49 0.19 -4.38 5.70
CA TYR A 49 0.41 -4.97 4.39
C TYR A 49 1.83 -4.71 3.89
N VAL A 50 2.42 -5.70 3.22
CA VAL A 50 3.81 -5.66 2.77
C VAL A 50 3.93 -5.95 1.28
N ARG A 51 4.90 -5.30 0.62
CA ARG A 51 5.25 -5.56 -0.78
C ARG A 51 6.76 -5.50 -0.98
N HIS A 52 7.29 -6.53 -1.64
CA HIS A 52 8.68 -6.56 -2.10
C HIS A 52 8.82 -5.79 -3.42
N CYS A 53 9.83 -4.93 -3.52
CA CYS A 53 10.14 -4.13 -4.69
C CYS A 53 11.60 -4.36 -5.11
N ALA A 54 11.81 -4.57 -6.41
CA ALA A 54 13.13 -4.80 -6.98
C ALA A 54 13.96 -3.50 -7.16
N SER A 55 13.34 -2.33 -7.03
CA SER A 55 14.02 -1.03 -7.16
C SER A 55 13.31 0.07 -6.36
N SER A 56 14.01 1.20 -6.21
CA SER A 56 13.51 2.38 -5.50
C SER A 56 12.39 3.10 -6.27
N GLU A 57 12.50 3.13 -7.60
CA GLU A 57 11.56 3.76 -8.52
C GLU A 57 10.23 3.01 -8.52
N ASN A 58 10.29 1.67 -8.56
CA ASN A 58 9.10 0.84 -8.46
C ASN A 58 8.38 1.08 -7.12
N ALA A 59 9.13 1.16 -6.02
CA ALA A 59 8.54 1.44 -4.73
C ALA A 59 7.88 2.83 -4.66
N ALA A 60 8.49 3.86 -5.25
CA ALA A 60 7.92 5.20 -5.31
C ALA A 60 6.57 5.23 -6.04
N VAL A 61 6.43 4.45 -7.13
CA VAL A 61 5.16 4.32 -7.86
C VAL A 61 4.07 3.71 -6.95
N HIS A 62 4.39 2.63 -6.24
CA HIS A 62 3.44 1.96 -5.35
C HIS A 62 3.07 2.82 -4.13
N ILE A 63 4.04 3.51 -3.53
CA ILE A 63 3.79 4.47 -2.44
C ILE A 63 2.81 5.57 -2.89
N LYS A 64 3.01 6.12 -4.09
CA LYS A 64 2.13 7.16 -4.65
C LYS A 64 0.70 6.64 -4.86
N ARG A 65 0.55 5.40 -5.37
CA ARG A 65 -0.77 4.77 -5.56
C ARG A 65 -1.52 4.58 -4.24
N VAL A 66 -0.83 4.09 -3.20
CA VAL A 66 -1.43 3.91 -1.87
C VAL A 66 -1.91 5.25 -1.30
N LYS A 67 -1.08 6.30 -1.33
CA LYS A 67 -1.45 7.64 -0.84
C LYS A 67 -2.66 8.25 -1.57
N ASN A 68 -2.70 8.10 -2.89
CA ASN A 68 -3.80 8.61 -3.71
C ASN A 68 -5.09 7.81 -3.52
N GLY A 69 -4.99 6.51 -3.26
CA GLY A 69 -6.12 5.64 -2.94
C GLY A 69 -6.81 6.03 -1.63
N SER A 70 -6.04 6.42 -0.62
CA SER A 70 -6.55 6.85 0.69
C SER A 70 -7.18 8.25 0.70
N SER A 71 -6.67 9.17 -0.13
CA SER A 71 -7.09 10.58 -0.12
C SER A 71 -8.46 10.84 -0.75
N ARG A 72 -8.99 9.90 -1.55
CA ARG A 72 -10.32 10.06 -2.19
C ARG A 72 -11.51 9.92 -1.24
N LYS A 73 -11.31 9.75 0.07
CA LYS A 73 -12.38 9.42 1.02
C LYS A 73 -12.50 10.29 2.26
N HIS A 74 -11.65 11.32 2.42
CA HIS A 74 -11.74 12.28 3.53
C HIS A 74 -12.50 13.57 3.17
N GLY A 75 -13.16 13.63 2.01
CA GLY A 75 -14.00 14.75 1.61
C GLY A 75 -15.36 14.29 1.09
N ALA A 76 -16.25 13.90 2.01
CA ALA A 76 -17.71 13.85 1.85
C ALA A 76 -18.38 13.47 3.18
#